data_AF-A0A9N9RF65-F1
#
_entry.id   AF-A0A9N9RF65-F1
#
_cell.length_a   1.000
_cell.length_b   1.000
_cell.length_c   1.000
_cell.angle_alpha   90.00
_cell.angle_beta   90.00
_cell.angle_gamma   90.00
#
_symmetry.space_group_name_H-M   'P 1'
#
loop_
_entity.id
_entity.type
_entity.pdbx_description
1 polymer ?
#
loop_
_entity_poly.entity_id
_entity_poly.type
_entity_poly.pdbx_seq_one_letter_code
_entity_poly.pdbx_strand_id
1 'polypeptide(L)'
;MTYGIETWSFTMGLIRRLKVTKRVTERAMLGISLRDRIRNQEIRKRTYVTDIAQRIAQLNWQWAGYIVGRTDGRWGRRVLEWRPRTERRSVGGPTIL
;
A
#
# COMPACT_ATOMS: atom_id res chain seq x y z
N MET A 1 11.51 1.81 10.23
CA MET A 1 10.60 0.69 9.90
C MET A 1 9.67 1.08 8.75
N THR A 2 10.20 1.40 7.57
CA THR A 2 9.43 1.89 6.40
C THR A 2 9.72 1.10 5.12
N TYR A 3 10.83 0.36 5.08
CA TYR A 3 11.28 -0.39 3.90
C TYR A 3 10.31 -1.51 3.48
N GLY A 4 9.63 -2.16 4.43
CA GLY A 4 8.70 -3.26 4.12
C GLY A 4 7.39 -2.82 3.44
N ILE A 5 7.02 -1.54 3.50
CA ILE A 5 5.78 -1.03 2.91
C ILE A 5 5.95 -0.73 1.41
N GLU A 6 7.18 -0.45 0.96
CA GLU A 6 7.48 -0.10 -0.44
C GLU A 6 7.42 -1.31 -1.38
N THR A 7 7.58 -2.54 -0.86
CA THR A 7 7.73 -3.75 -1.68
C THR A 7 6.49 -4.62 -1.79
N TRP A 8 5.43 -4.33 -1.03
CA TRP A 8 4.27 -5.22 -0.96
C TRP A 8 3.19 -4.80 -1.95
N SER A 9 2.81 -5.73 -2.84
CA SER A 9 1.57 -5.63 -3.60
C SER A 9 0.43 -5.42 -2.59
N PHE A 10 -0.14 -4.21 -2.53
CA PHE A 10 -1.17 -3.86 -1.56
C PHE A 10 -2.46 -4.64 -1.84
N THR A 11 -2.53 -5.88 -1.38
CA THR A 11 -3.75 -6.68 -1.44
C THR A 11 -4.81 -5.99 -0.57
N MET A 12 -6.07 -5.96 -1.02
CA MET A 12 -7.19 -5.36 -0.27
C MET A 12 -7.28 -5.87 1.18
N GLY A 13 -6.84 -7.10 1.45
CA GLY A 13 -6.75 -7.66 2.80
C GLY A 13 -5.85 -6.86 3.74
N LEU A 14 -4.69 -6.38 3.27
CA LEU A 14 -3.76 -5.58 4.07
C LEU A 14 -4.36 -4.20 4.38
N ILE A 15 -4.97 -3.56 3.38
CA ILE A 15 -5.67 -2.28 3.56
C ILE A 15 -6.79 -2.42 4.59
N ARG A 16 -7.54 -3.53 4.54
CA ARG A 16 -8.60 -3.81 5.52
C ARG A 16 -8.04 -3.96 6.94
N ARG A 17 -6.93 -4.67 7.12
CA ARG A 17 -6.26 -4.80 8.44
C ARG A 17 -5.80 -3.44 8.95
N LEU A 18 -5.13 -2.64 8.11
CA LEU A 18 -4.70 -1.29 8.47
C LEU A 18 -5.88 -0.39 8.88
N LYS A 19 -7.01 -0.48 8.17
CA LYS A 19 -8.24 0.24 8.54
C LYS A 19 -8.80 -0.21 9.89
N VAL A 20 -8.70 -1.50 10.24
CA VAL A 20 -9.12 -2.00 11.56
C VAL A 20 -8.19 -1.49 12.65
N THR A 21 -6.87 -1.62 12.47
CA THR A 21 -5.87 -1.14 13.43
C THR A 21 -6.05 0.34 13.73
N LYS A 22 -6.22 1.18 12.69
CA LYS A 22 -6.53 2.61 12.84
C LYS A 22 -7.75 2.86 13.72
N ARG A 23 -8.83 2.11 13.51
CA ARG A 23 -10.08 2.31 14.27
C ARG A 23 -9.95 1.93 15.73
N VAL A 24 -9.13 0.94 16.04
CA VAL A 24 -8.84 0.55 17.42
C VAL A 24 -8.03 1.63 18.11
N THR A 25 -6.99 2.16 17.45
CA THR A 25 -6.18 3.25 18.01
C THR A 25 -6.96 4.55 18.15
N GLU A 26 -7.78 4.95 17.18
CA GLU A 26 -8.67 6.13 17.30
C GLU A 26 -9.62 6.02 18.49
N ARG A 27 -10.19 4.83 18.72
CA ARG A 27 -11.05 4.59 19.88
C ARG A 27 -10.29 4.66 21.19
N ALA A 28 -9.09 4.07 21.25
CA ALA A 28 -8.25 4.12 22.43
C ALA A 28 -7.82 5.55 22.78
N MET A 29 -7.47 6.37 21.78
CA MET A 29 -7.11 7.79 21.96
C MET A 29 -8.27 8.62 22.53
N LEU A 30 -9.50 8.31 22.13
CA LEU A 30 -10.70 9.00 22.60
C LEU A 30 -11.31 8.38 23.87
N GLY A 31 -10.74 7.29 24.39
CA GLY A 31 -11.30 6.54 25.52
C GLY A 31 -12.67 5.89 25.23
N ILE A 32 -13.00 5.66 23.96
CA ILE A 32 -14.31 5.14 23.54
C ILE A 32 -14.30 3.62 23.54
N SER A 33 -15.23 3.03 24.29
CA SER A 33 -15.47 1.61 24.31
C SER A 33 -16.42 1.17 23.20
N LEU A 34 -16.49 -0.14 22.92
CA LEU A 34 -17.50 -0.68 22.01
C LEU A 34 -18.93 -0.57 22.56
N ARG A 35 -19.09 -0.41 23.88
CA ARG A 35 -20.39 -0.30 24.56
C ARG A 35 -21.05 1.05 24.32
N ASP A 36 -20.26 2.08 24.06
CA ASP A 36 -20.75 3.43 23.81
C ASP A 36 -21.52 3.53 22.48
N ARG A 37 -21.42 2.50 21.62
CA ARG A 37 -22.12 2.37 20.32
C ARG A 37 -21.97 3.61 19.42
N ILE A 38 -20.90 4.37 19.58
CA ILE A 38 -20.62 5.57 18.79
C ILE A 38 -20.32 5.17 17.34
N ARG A 39 -21.01 5.84 16.41
CA ARG A 39 -20.84 5.62 14.97
C ARG A 39 -19.42 5.97 14.54
N ASN A 40 -18.85 5.17 13.63
CA ASN A 40 -17.51 5.41 13.12
C ASN A 40 -17.35 6.78 12.42
N GLN A 41 -18.43 7.34 11.86
CA GLN A 41 -18.39 8.69 11.27
C GLN A 41 -18.15 9.77 12.32
N GLU A 42 -18.70 9.61 13.53
CA GLU A 42 -18.53 10.56 14.63
C GLU A 42 -17.09 10.53 15.16
N ILE A 43 -16.53 9.33 15.32
CA ILE A 43 -15.12 9.14 15.69
C ILE A 43 -14.20 9.84 14.69
N ARG A 44 -14.47 9.68 13.38
CA ARG A 44 -13.69 10.33 12.31
C ARG A 44 -13.77 11.86 12.33
N LYS A 45 -14.94 12.43 12.67
CA LYS A 45 -15.10 13.89 12.80
C LYS A 45 -14.26 14.44 13.93
N ARG A 46 -14.15 13.70 15.05
CA ARG A 46 -13.37 14.11 16.22
C ARG A 46 -11.87 13.98 16.01
N THR A 47 -11.42 12.95 15.32
CA THR A 47 -9.98 12.71 15.13
C THR A 47 -9.40 13.43 13.91
N TYR A 48 -10.22 13.96 13.00
CA TYR A 48 -9.81 14.61 11.74
C TYR A 48 -8.82 13.77 10.88
N VAL A 49 -8.69 12.45 11.13
CA VAL A 49 -7.62 11.65 10.52
C VAL A 49 -8.00 11.26 9.10
N THR A 50 -7.22 11.75 8.14
CA THR A 50 -7.27 11.40 6.71
C THR A 50 -7.32 9.89 6.48
N ASP A 51 -8.08 9.42 5.48
CA ASP A 51 -8.21 7.99 5.19
C ASP A 51 -6.83 7.41 4.88
N ILE A 52 -6.39 6.44 5.69
CA ILE A 52 -5.06 5.83 5.56
C ILE A 52 -4.90 5.19 4.17
N ALA A 53 -5.97 4.69 3.55
CA ALA A 53 -5.89 4.17 2.20
C ALA A 53 -5.56 5.27 1.18
N GLN A 54 -6.12 6.47 1.33
CA GLN A 54 -5.77 7.61 0.48
C GLN A 54 -4.34 8.05 0.71
N ARG A 55 -3.89 8.11 1.98
CA ARG A 55 -2.51 8.48 2.30
C ARG A 55 -1.50 7.47 1.74
N ILE A 56 -1.78 6.17 1.87
CA ILE A 56 -0.95 5.10 1.31
C ILE A 56 -0.93 5.18 -0.22
N ALA A 57 -2.10 5.38 -0.85
CA ALA A 57 -2.16 5.55 -2.31
C ALA A 57 -1.33 6.76 -2.76
N GLN A 58 -1.44 7.89 -2.06
CA GLN A 58 -0.65 9.09 -2.35
C GLN A 58 0.85 8.82 -2.20
N LEU A 59 1.28 8.15 -1.13
CA LEU A 59 2.68 7.78 -0.92
C LEU A 59 3.19 6.84 -2.02
N ASN A 60 2.36 5.88 -2.45
CA ASN A 60 2.70 5.00 -3.58
C ASN A 60 2.87 5.78 -4.89
N TRP A 61 1.99 6.74 -5.17
CA TRP A 61 2.11 7.59 -6.36
C TRP A 61 3.32 8.53 -6.28
N GLN A 62 3.62 9.07 -5.10
CA GLN A 62 4.83 9.87 -4.88
C GLN A 62 6.10 9.04 -5.08
N TRP A 63 6.13 7.82 -4.56
CA TRP A 63 7.24 6.89 -4.76
C TRP A 63 7.39 6.48 -6.22
N ALA A 64 6.28 6.18 -6.91
CA ALA A 64 6.30 5.90 -8.34
C ALA A 64 6.85 7.08 -9.16
N GLY A 65 6.40 8.32 -8.87
CA GLY A 65 6.91 9.53 -9.50
C GLY A 65 8.40 9.77 -9.20
N TYR A 66 8.83 9.54 -7.95
CA TYR A 66 10.23 9.63 -7.54
C TYR A 66 11.12 8.63 -8.30
N ILE A 67 10.64 7.41 -8.51
CA ILE A 67 11.37 6.40 -9.30
C ILE A 67 11.42 6.77 -10.78
N VAL A 68 10.33 7.29 -11.34
CA VAL A 68 10.30 7.73 -12.75
C VAL A 68 11.26 8.91 -12.99
N GLY A 69 11.45 9.78 -12.00
CA GLY A 69 12.40 10.90 -12.07
C GLY A 69 13.88 10.52 -11.86
N ARG A 70 14.19 9.29 -11.43
CA ARG A 70 15.56 8.81 -11.26
C ARG A 70 16.08 8.24 -12.58
N THR A 71 17.05 8.92 -13.19
CA THR A 71 17.77 8.49 -14.41
C THR A 71 18.72 7.32 -14.18
N ASP A 72 19.03 7.01 -12.92
CA ASP A 72 19.86 5.88 -12.50
C ASP A 72 19.06 4.59 -12.69
N GLY A 73 19.28 3.87 -13.79
CA GLY A 73 18.56 2.66 -14.22
C GLY A 73 18.63 1.43 -13.31
N ARG A 74 18.68 1.59 -11.98
CA ARG A 74 18.60 0.50 -11.01
C ARG A 74 17.16 0.19 -10.67
N TRP A 75 16.80 -1.09 -10.79
CA TRP A 75 15.63 -1.81 -10.27
C TRP A 75 14.23 -1.14 -10.38
N GLY A 76 14.02 0.09 -9.92
CA GLY A 76 12.73 0.77 -9.93
C GLY A 76 12.10 0.91 -11.32
N ARG A 77 12.89 1.31 -12.34
CA ARG A 77 12.40 1.37 -13.73
C ARG A 77 12.06 -0.02 -14.28
N ARG A 78 12.89 -1.04 -13.97
CA ARG A 78 12.64 -2.43 -14.38
C ARG A 78 11.40 -3.03 -13.72
N VAL A 79 11.07 -2.65 -12.48
CA VAL A 79 9.87 -3.09 -11.77
C VAL A 79 8.62 -2.41 -12.32
N LEU A 80 8.70 -1.12 -12.69
CA LEU A 80 7.61 -0.38 -13.34
C LEU A 80 7.32 -0.87 -14.77
N GLU A 81 8.36 -1.11 -15.56
CA GLU A 81 8.25 -1.64 -16.93
C GLU A 81 8.02 -3.16 -16.96
N TRP A 82 8.02 -3.81 -15.79
CA TRP A 82 7.83 -5.25 -15.67
C TRP A 82 6.42 -5.63 -16.13
N ARG A 83 6.35 -6.28 -17.30
CA ARG A 83 5.16 -7.02 -17.71
C ARG A 83 5.37 -8.49 -17.37
N PRO A 84 4.38 -9.18 -16.77
CA PRO A 84 4.48 -10.62 -16.59
C PRO A 84 4.62 -11.25 -17.97
N ARG A 85 5.73 -11.94 -18.22
CA ARG A 85 5.86 -12.79 -19.42
C ARG A 85 4.85 -13.91 -19.27
N THR A 86 3.75 -13.84 -20.01
CA THR A 86 2.73 -14.87 -20.12
C THR A 86 3.28 -16.18 -20.70
N GLU A 87 4.50 -16.18 -21.20
CA GLU A 87 5.12 -17.33 -21.83
C GLU A 87 5.90 -18.16 -20.81
N ARG A 88 5.46 -19.42 -20.66
CA ARG A 88 6.22 -20.46 -19.98
C ARG A 88 7.57 -20.63 -20.70
N ARG A 89 8.69 -20.55 -19.97
CA ARG A 89 9.98 -21.05 -20.48
C ARG A 89 9.79 -22.52 -20.86
N SER A 90 10.09 -22.88 -22.09
CA SER A 90 10.42 -24.27 -22.42
C SER A 90 11.66 -24.64 -21.61
N VAL A 91 11.56 -25.74 -20.87
CA VAL A 91 12.67 -26.28 -20.10
C VAL A 91 13.64 -26.90 -21.10
N GLY A 92 14.73 -26.19 -21.38
CA GLY A 92 15.90 -26.68 -22.14
C GLY A 92 15.90 -26.34 -23.63
N GLY A 93 16.78 -25.44 -24.05
CA GLY A 93 17.18 -25.28 -25.45
C GLY A 93 17.43 -23.81 -25.87
N PRO A 94 18.56 -23.46 -26.49
CA PRO A 94 18.81 -22.13 -27.01
C PRO A 94 18.08 -21.93 -28.35
N THR A 95 17.38 -20.81 -28.53
CA THR A 95 16.83 -20.42 -29.83
C THR A 95 17.86 -19.57 -30.57
N ILE A 96 18.45 -20.14 -31.62
CA ILE A 96 19.12 -19.41 -32.69
C ILE A 96 18.08 -19.25 -33.81
N LEU A 97 17.80 -18.01 -34.18
CA LEU A 97 17.74 -17.43 -35.54
C LEU A 97 17.29 -15.97 -35.42
#